data_AF-A0A3M5QW02-F1
#
_entry.id   AF-A0A3M5QW02-F1
#
_cell.length_a   1.000
_cell.length_b   1.000
_cell.length_c   1.000
_cell.angle_alpha   90.00
_cell.angle_beta   90.00
_cell.angle_gamma   90.00
#
_symmetry.space_group_name_H-M   'P 1'
#
loop_
_entity.id
_entity.type
_entity.pdbx_description
1 polymer ?
#
loop_
_entity_poly.entity_id
_entity_poly.type
_entity_poly.pdbx_seq_one_letter_code
_entity_poly.pdbx_strand_id
1 'polypeptide(L)'
;MDSVFEGTFPTSAGPEEILPHDALSILPFAPEAITAWATQNDLHTYINKLLAGTGYEDQADIRLEGAIQVALELADQFTEIATQSEPAPGARTQSVSLVDFKHDPVFGRLAKALIAWQETIGNVLSEAGYFSLSHMLETRSDLMCSVQLASGLYYRQAMQVLRGFIESVISPIYFCKQPDEYKEWKSNDYRSPTLRGDKGMLPRLRKAGIISVEMENTISEAYDLLNGYIHGNEEKLNNTGLDRGEWEGHVFQPVRFQAWANVCASLIEASLPLVKINLSQWAAAKSDWDLFCHVCHGHDLETQQQRDDPPMTQFRCKQCTHTFWQDEGDQQFVHATVEFSD
;
A
#
# COMPACT_ATOMS: atom_id res chain seq x y z
N MET A 1 21.90 -27.91 -9.77
CA MET A 1 20.88 -28.39 -10.74
C MET A 1 19.72 -27.49 -10.46
N ASP A 2 19.63 -26.39 -11.20
CA ASP A 2 18.68 -25.32 -10.92
C ASP A 2 17.29 -25.90 -11.16
N SER A 3 16.54 -26.16 -10.08
CA SER A 3 15.17 -26.60 -10.21
C SER A 3 14.35 -25.37 -10.59
N VAL A 4 14.12 -25.18 -11.88
CA VAL A 4 13.14 -24.21 -12.36
C VAL A 4 11.76 -24.83 -12.18
N PHE A 5 10.93 -24.25 -11.32
CA PHE A 5 9.53 -24.64 -11.22
C PHE A 5 8.72 -23.79 -12.20
N GLU A 6 8.16 -24.43 -13.22
CA GLU A 6 7.16 -23.83 -14.09
C GLU A 6 5.77 -24.23 -13.59
N GLY A 7 5.02 -23.25 -13.10
CA GLY A 7 3.68 -23.43 -12.55
C GLY A 7 2.66 -22.59 -13.30
N THR A 8 1.43 -23.09 -13.38
CA THR A 8 0.28 -22.34 -13.87
C THR A 8 -0.71 -22.24 -12.71
N PHE A 9 -0.98 -21.03 -12.25
CA PHE A 9 -1.75 -20.77 -11.04
C PHE A 9 -3.05 -20.05 -11.38
N PRO A 10 -4.20 -20.53 -10.87
CA PRO A 10 -5.47 -19.84 -11.10
C PRO A 10 -5.49 -18.49 -10.39
N THR A 11 -6.14 -17.51 -11.01
CA THR A 11 -6.46 -16.21 -10.39
C THR A 11 -7.97 -16.05 -10.27
N SER A 12 -8.54 -16.77 -9.30
CA SER A 12 -9.99 -16.93 -9.13
C SER A 12 -10.48 -16.60 -7.74
N ALA A 13 -9.58 -16.27 -6.80
CA ALA A 13 -9.99 -15.97 -5.44
C ALA A 13 -10.99 -14.80 -5.43
N GLY A 14 -12.11 -14.97 -4.73
CA GLY A 14 -13.06 -13.89 -4.56
C GLY A 14 -12.50 -12.76 -3.67
N PRO A 15 -13.13 -11.57 -3.67
CA PRO A 15 -12.72 -10.47 -2.78
C PRO A 15 -12.63 -10.87 -1.30
N GLU A 16 -13.47 -11.80 -0.83
CA GLU A 16 -13.46 -12.28 0.55
C GLU A 16 -12.29 -13.22 0.84
N GLU A 17 -11.82 -13.99 -0.13
CA GLU A 17 -10.65 -14.85 0.02
C GLU A 17 -9.35 -14.02 -0.02
N ILE A 18 -9.29 -12.97 -0.86
CA ILE A 18 -8.10 -12.12 -1.01
C ILE A 18 -7.87 -11.22 0.22
N LEU A 19 -8.94 -10.58 0.70
CA LEU A 19 -8.90 -9.66 1.84
C LEU A 19 -10.17 -9.82 2.68
N PRO A 20 -10.21 -10.77 3.63
CA PRO A 20 -11.39 -11.04 4.44
C PRO A 20 -11.84 -9.83 5.26
N HIS A 21 -13.15 -9.63 5.41
CA HIS A 21 -13.69 -8.57 6.28
C HIS A 21 -13.25 -8.75 7.74
N ASP A 22 -13.12 -10.01 8.15
CA ASP A 22 -12.60 -10.40 9.46
C ASP A 22 -11.21 -9.81 9.73
N ALA A 23 -10.30 -9.80 8.76
CA ALA A 23 -8.98 -9.19 8.92
C ALA A 23 -9.11 -7.67 9.13
N LEU A 24 -9.97 -7.00 8.37
CA LEU A 24 -10.22 -5.57 8.51
C LEU A 24 -10.82 -5.19 9.87
N SER A 25 -11.56 -6.10 10.52
CA SER A 25 -12.16 -5.87 11.84
C SER A 25 -11.13 -5.70 12.97
N ILE A 26 -9.86 -6.04 12.71
CA ILE A 26 -8.75 -5.89 13.67
C ILE A 26 -8.24 -4.43 13.72
N LEU A 27 -8.51 -3.64 12.68
CA LEU A 27 -8.02 -2.26 12.60
C LEU A 27 -8.83 -1.32 13.51
N PRO A 28 -8.20 -0.27 14.09
CA PRO A 28 -6.78 0.08 13.98
C PRO A 28 -5.87 -0.75 14.89
N PHE A 29 -4.58 -0.84 14.56
CA PHE A 29 -3.62 -1.55 15.40
C PHE A 29 -3.30 -0.78 16.68
N ALA A 30 -3.16 -1.50 17.79
CA ALA A 30 -2.77 -0.97 19.07
C ALA A 30 -1.28 -0.56 19.07
N PRO A 31 -0.95 0.63 19.62
CA PRO A 31 0.44 1.02 19.89
C PRO A 31 1.11 0.07 20.88
N GLU A 32 2.16 -0.60 20.43
CA GLU A 32 2.87 -1.62 21.20
C GLU A 32 4.30 -1.77 20.65
N ALA A 33 5.29 -1.86 21.53
CA ALA A 33 6.69 -2.09 21.18
C ALA A 33 6.90 -3.36 20.35
N ILE A 34 7.85 -3.35 19.41
CA ILE A 34 8.18 -4.53 18.58
C ILE A 34 8.62 -5.69 19.48
N THR A 35 9.40 -5.40 20.52
CA THR A 35 9.89 -6.41 21.46
C THR A 35 8.80 -7.06 22.32
N ALA A 36 7.59 -6.50 22.33
CA ALA A 36 6.43 -7.06 23.00
C ALA A 36 5.52 -7.89 22.06
N TRP A 37 5.80 -7.90 20.75
CA TRP A 37 5.00 -8.66 19.81
C TRP A 37 5.08 -10.16 20.09
N ALA A 38 3.92 -10.77 20.25
CA ALA A 38 3.75 -12.20 20.48
C ALA A 38 2.70 -12.78 19.52
N THR A 39 2.58 -14.11 19.48
CA THR A 39 1.64 -14.91 18.66
C THR A 39 0.15 -14.71 19.00
N GLN A 40 -0.21 -13.59 19.64
CA GLN A 40 -1.59 -13.18 19.92
C GLN A 40 -1.77 -11.67 19.81
N ASN A 41 -0.77 -10.94 19.30
CA ASN A 41 -0.99 -9.53 19.03
C ASN A 41 -1.95 -9.35 17.84
N ASP A 42 -2.44 -8.14 17.69
CA ASP A 42 -3.34 -7.73 16.61
C ASP A 42 -2.74 -7.94 15.21
N LEU A 43 -1.45 -7.72 14.97
CA LEU A 43 -0.79 -8.01 13.69
C LEU A 43 -0.84 -9.50 13.34
N HIS A 44 -0.50 -10.37 14.29
CA HIS A 44 -0.57 -11.81 14.09
C HIS A 44 -2.01 -12.26 13.86
N THR A 45 -2.96 -11.71 14.61
CA THR A 45 -4.40 -11.97 14.40
C THR A 45 -4.85 -11.52 13.01
N TYR A 46 -4.37 -10.36 12.55
CA TYR A 46 -4.63 -9.85 11.21
C TYR A 46 -4.09 -10.79 10.13
N ILE A 47 -2.82 -11.20 10.23
CA ILE A 47 -2.17 -12.12 9.26
C ILE A 47 -2.89 -13.47 9.24
N ASN A 48 -3.21 -14.05 10.40
CA ASN A 48 -3.97 -15.29 10.48
C ASN A 48 -5.33 -15.18 9.77
N LYS A 49 -6.05 -14.08 10.03
CA LYS A 49 -7.35 -13.85 9.38
C LYS A 49 -7.20 -13.59 7.89
N LEU A 50 -6.14 -12.93 7.45
CA LEU A 50 -5.85 -12.67 6.05
C LEU A 50 -5.54 -13.97 5.28
N LEU A 51 -4.87 -14.93 5.92
CA LEU A 51 -4.51 -16.22 5.31
C LEU A 51 -5.57 -17.31 5.51
N ALA A 52 -6.60 -17.06 6.32
CA ALA A 52 -7.65 -18.04 6.61
C ALA A 52 -8.39 -18.48 5.34
N GLY A 53 -8.44 -19.78 5.09
CA GLY A 53 -9.09 -20.38 3.93
C GLY A 53 -8.23 -20.40 2.66
N THR A 54 -6.99 -19.89 2.71
CA THR A 54 -6.09 -19.85 1.54
C THR A 54 -5.24 -21.12 1.39
N GLY A 55 -5.22 -22.01 2.39
CA GLY A 55 -4.31 -23.16 2.45
C GLY A 55 -2.89 -22.82 2.95
N TYR A 56 -2.65 -21.55 3.31
CA TYR A 56 -1.40 -21.05 3.89
C TYR A 56 -1.55 -20.58 5.34
N GLU A 57 -2.59 -21.04 6.04
CA GLU A 57 -2.86 -20.66 7.44
C GLU A 57 -1.70 -21.02 8.37
N ASP A 58 -1.02 -22.13 8.07
CA ASP A 58 0.15 -22.60 8.82
C ASP A 58 1.38 -21.69 8.67
N GLN A 59 1.38 -20.79 7.69
CA GLN A 59 2.45 -19.83 7.45
C GLN A 59 2.35 -18.58 8.33
N ALA A 60 1.24 -18.37 9.05
CA ALA A 60 1.03 -17.12 9.80
C ALA A 60 2.12 -16.84 10.86
N ASP A 61 2.59 -17.89 11.56
CA ASP A 61 3.66 -17.77 12.54
C ASP A 61 5.01 -17.41 11.86
N ILE A 62 5.35 -18.10 10.77
CA ILE A 62 6.58 -17.84 9.99
C ILE A 62 6.56 -16.41 9.42
N ARG A 63 5.41 -15.97 8.92
CA ARG A 63 5.19 -14.61 8.42
C ARG A 63 5.38 -13.58 9.53
N LEU A 64 4.86 -13.84 10.72
CA LEU A 64 5.07 -12.96 11.88
C LEU A 64 6.55 -12.89 12.27
N GLU A 65 7.26 -14.01 12.31
CA GLU A 65 8.69 -14.03 12.62
C GLU A 65 9.49 -13.19 11.61
N GLY A 66 9.23 -13.37 10.32
CA GLY A 66 9.83 -12.53 9.27
C GLY A 66 9.46 -11.05 9.43
N ALA A 67 8.21 -10.75 9.76
CA ALA A 67 7.73 -9.40 10.00
C ALA A 67 8.42 -8.72 11.20
N ILE A 68 8.65 -9.46 12.29
CA ILE A 68 9.41 -8.97 13.46
C ILE A 68 10.84 -8.59 13.02
N GLN A 69 11.50 -9.43 12.23
CA GLN A 69 12.85 -9.16 11.75
C GLN A 69 12.89 -7.87 10.89
N VAL A 70 11.96 -7.72 9.95
CA VAL A 70 11.84 -6.50 9.12
C VAL A 70 11.60 -5.26 9.98
N ALA A 71 10.74 -5.36 11.00
CA ALA A 71 10.45 -4.25 11.90
C ALA A 71 11.68 -3.85 12.75
N LEU A 72 12.45 -4.84 13.22
CA LEU A 72 13.69 -4.60 13.97
C LEU A 72 14.78 -3.95 13.10
N GLU A 73 14.93 -4.40 11.85
CA GLU A 73 15.86 -3.79 10.88
C GLU A 73 15.49 -2.33 10.58
N LEU A 74 14.19 -2.06 10.43
CA LEU A 74 13.72 -0.69 10.25
C LEU A 74 14.00 0.16 11.50
N ALA A 75 13.80 -0.37 12.70
CA ALA A 75 14.12 0.31 13.95
C ALA A 75 15.62 0.63 14.06
N ASP A 76 16.48 -0.30 13.63
CA ASP A 76 17.93 -0.11 13.59
C ASP A 76 18.32 0.99 12.59
N GLN A 77 17.71 1.01 11.40
CA GLN A 77 17.93 2.09 10.42
C GLN A 77 17.58 3.48 10.98
N PHE A 78 16.43 3.61 11.65
CA PHE A 78 16.03 4.88 12.28
C PHE A 78 16.99 5.25 13.42
N THR A 79 17.41 4.28 14.23
CA THR A 79 18.36 4.48 15.33
C THR A 79 19.71 4.99 14.82
N GLU A 80 20.22 4.39 13.75
CA GLU A 80 21.50 4.75 13.15
C GLU A 80 21.51 6.22 12.70
N ILE A 81 20.55 6.62 11.86
CA ILE A 81 20.48 7.98 11.33
C ILE A 81 20.24 8.99 12.45
N ALA A 82 19.34 8.69 13.39
CA ALA A 82 19.04 9.60 14.51
C ALA A 82 20.28 9.83 15.40
N THR A 83 21.07 8.78 15.65
CA THR A 83 22.30 8.86 16.48
C THR A 83 23.44 9.59 15.78
N GLN A 84 23.56 9.45 14.46
CA GLN A 84 24.59 10.13 13.66
C GLN A 84 24.29 11.62 13.43
N SER A 85 23.08 12.07 13.72
CA SER A 85 22.67 13.46 13.51
C SER A 85 23.15 14.38 14.64
N GLU A 86 23.83 15.47 14.27
CA GLU A 86 24.33 16.48 15.22
C GLU A 86 23.54 17.79 15.11
N PRO A 87 23.18 18.43 16.24
CA PRO A 87 22.52 19.73 16.22
C PRO A 87 23.33 20.79 15.47
N ALA A 88 22.63 21.75 14.87
CA ALA A 88 23.30 22.89 14.26
C ALA A 88 24.16 23.64 15.30
N PRO A 89 25.33 24.20 14.93
CA PRO A 89 26.21 24.89 15.87
C PRO A 89 25.56 26.03 16.68
N GLY A 90 24.48 26.62 16.15
CA GLY A 90 23.70 27.68 16.80
C GLY A 90 22.38 27.22 17.43
N ALA A 91 22.07 25.93 17.45
CA ALA A 91 20.83 25.40 17.98
C ALA A 91 20.71 25.64 19.50
N ARG A 92 19.50 25.98 19.98
CA ARG A 92 19.24 26.08 21.42
C ARG A 92 19.35 24.71 22.11
N THR A 93 18.94 23.66 21.40
CA THR A 93 19.02 22.27 21.84
C THR A 93 20.36 21.68 21.38
N GLN A 94 21.24 21.33 22.32
CA GLN A 94 22.56 20.73 22.04
C GLN A 94 22.60 19.22 22.29
N SER A 95 21.55 18.65 22.89
CA SER A 95 21.41 17.21 23.08
C SER A 95 20.02 16.78 22.62
N VAL A 96 19.97 15.87 21.65
CA VAL A 96 18.73 15.33 21.09
C VAL A 96 18.25 14.18 21.97
N SER A 97 16.97 14.20 22.37
CA SER A 97 16.35 13.07 23.04
C SER A 97 16.01 12.01 22.00
N LEU A 98 16.82 10.95 21.95
CA LEU A 98 16.54 9.81 21.09
C LEU A 98 15.44 8.93 21.69
N VAL A 99 14.67 8.31 20.80
CA VAL A 99 13.70 7.27 21.15
C VAL A 99 14.35 5.93 20.91
N ASP A 100 14.12 4.97 21.81
CA ASP A 100 14.43 3.57 21.54
C ASP A 100 13.32 3.00 20.66
N PHE A 101 13.52 3.03 19.34
CA PHE A 101 12.51 2.64 18.36
C PHE A 101 12.02 1.19 18.53
N LYS A 102 12.84 0.29 19.08
CA LYS A 102 12.45 -1.11 19.33
C LYS A 102 11.41 -1.21 20.46
N HIS A 103 11.49 -0.28 21.41
CA HIS A 103 10.61 -0.19 22.59
C HIS A 103 9.53 0.90 22.47
N ASP A 104 9.51 1.66 21.38
CA ASP A 104 8.55 2.73 21.16
C ASP A 104 7.20 2.21 20.62
N PRO A 105 6.07 2.43 21.33
CA PRO A 105 4.78 1.95 20.90
C PRO A 105 4.26 2.59 19.60
N VAL A 106 4.67 3.84 19.31
CA VAL A 106 4.24 4.55 18.09
C VAL A 106 4.95 3.97 16.87
N PHE A 107 6.25 3.72 16.97
CA PHE A 107 7.02 3.02 15.95
C PHE A 107 6.49 1.61 15.72
N GLY A 108 6.16 0.88 16.79
CA GLY A 108 5.56 -0.44 16.67
C GLY A 108 4.22 -0.44 15.93
N ARG A 109 3.29 0.49 16.23
CA ARG A 109 2.05 0.62 15.43
C ARG A 109 2.32 0.91 13.96
N LEU A 110 3.25 1.82 13.66
CA LEU A 110 3.67 2.12 12.29
C LEU A 110 4.17 0.86 11.57
N ALA A 111 5.03 0.07 12.21
CA ALA A 111 5.54 -1.16 11.65
C ALA A 111 4.42 -2.18 11.38
N LYS A 112 3.48 -2.37 12.34
CA LYS A 112 2.29 -3.23 12.13
C LYS A 112 1.50 -2.81 10.89
N ALA A 113 1.21 -1.51 10.76
CA ALA A 113 0.47 -0.99 9.62
C ALA A 113 1.20 -1.24 8.30
N LEU A 114 2.51 -0.97 8.23
CA LEU A 114 3.34 -1.21 7.03
C LEU A 114 3.35 -2.69 6.62
N ILE A 115 3.52 -3.61 7.58
CA ILE A 115 3.52 -5.05 7.33
C ILE A 115 2.13 -5.50 6.86
N ALA A 116 1.06 -5.07 7.54
CA ALA A 116 -0.31 -5.40 7.15
C ALA A 116 -0.61 -4.93 5.71
N TRP A 117 -0.13 -3.74 5.33
CA TRP A 117 -0.21 -3.27 3.95
C TRP A 117 0.54 -4.19 2.98
N GLN A 118 1.80 -4.53 3.29
CA GLN A 118 2.62 -5.39 2.42
C GLN A 118 2.00 -6.78 2.21
N GLU A 119 1.54 -7.44 3.27
CA GLU A 119 0.87 -8.75 3.17
C GLU A 119 -0.43 -8.64 2.36
N THR A 120 -1.24 -7.61 2.62
CA THR A 120 -2.49 -7.38 1.89
C THR A 120 -2.26 -7.12 0.41
N ILE A 121 -1.34 -6.23 0.06
CA ILE A 121 -1.03 -5.93 -1.33
C ILE A 121 -0.34 -7.12 -2.01
N GLY A 122 0.42 -7.93 -1.27
CA GLY A 122 0.93 -9.22 -1.74
C GLY A 122 -0.17 -10.13 -2.26
N ASN A 123 -1.19 -10.39 -1.42
CA ASN A 123 -2.36 -11.20 -1.79
C ASN A 123 -3.16 -10.60 -2.95
N VAL A 124 -3.36 -9.28 -2.94
CA VAL A 124 -4.05 -8.58 -4.03
C VAL A 124 -3.33 -8.74 -5.36
N LEU A 125 -2.00 -8.61 -5.35
CA LEU A 125 -1.19 -8.73 -6.57
C LEU A 125 -1.13 -10.18 -7.08
N SER A 126 -1.05 -11.18 -6.19
CA SER A 126 -0.99 -12.59 -6.58
C SER A 126 -2.27 -13.05 -7.29
N GLU A 127 -3.42 -12.50 -6.91
CA GLU A 127 -4.73 -12.85 -7.48
C GLU A 127 -5.19 -11.92 -8.60
N ALA A 128 -4.33 -11.01 -9.07
CA ALA A 128 -4.68 -9.96 -10.01
C ALA A 128 -5.93 -9.15 -9.57
N GLY A 129 -6.09 -8.96 -8.25
CA GLY A 129 -7.24 -8.35 -7.58
C GLY A 129 -7.25 -6.82 -7.63
N TYR A 130 -6.89 -6.23 -8.77
CA TYR A 130 -6.77 -4.78 -8.90
C TYR A 130 -7.38 -4.28 -10.21
N PHE A 131 -8.00 -3.09 -10.16
CA PHE A 131 -8.41 -2.39 -11.40
C PHE A 131 -7.23 -1.70 -12.09
N SER A 132 -6.17 -1.32 -11.38
CA SER A 132 -5.02 -0.65 -11.99
C SER A 132 -3.73 -1.06 -11.31
N LEU A 133 -2.95 -1.89 -12.01
CA LEU A 133 -1.65 -2.37 -11.53
C LEU A 133 -0.70 -1.20 -11.23
N SER A 134 -0.66 -0.19 -12.11
CA SER A 134 0.22 0.97 -11.96
C SER A 134 -0.03 1.71 -10.63
N HIS A 135 -1.29 2.01 -10.33
CA HIS A 135 -1.63 2.65 -9.06
C HIS A 135 -1.31 1.75 -7.86
N MET A 136 -1.60 0.45 -7.95
CA MET A 136 -1.31 -0.49 -6.87
C MET A 136 0.20 -0.56 -6.56
N LEU A 137 1.04 -0.63 -7.60
CA LEU A 137 2.49 -0.61 -7.42
C LEU A 137 2.99 0.76 -6.91
N GLU A 138 2.40 1.85 -7.38
CA GLU A 138 2.77 3.20 -6.92
C GLU A 138 2.52 3.37 -5.42
N THR A 139 1.43 2.81 -4.87
CA THR A 139 1.19 2.86 -3.42
C THR A 139 2.33 2.24 -2.61
N ARG A 140 2.98 1.18 -3.11
CA ARG A 140 4.14 0.56 -2.45
C ARG A 140 5.35 1.49 -2.52
N SER A 141 5.61 2.08 -3.68
CA SER A 141 6.70 3.04 -3.89
C SER A 141 6.53 4.27 -3.00
N ASP A 142 5.34 4.85 -2.93
CA ASP A 142 5.04 6.02 -2.12
C ASP A 142 5.25 5.76 -0.62
N LEU A 143 4.75 4.63 -0.08
CA LEU A 143 4.97 4.30 1.32
C LEU A 143 6.45 4.10 1.65
N MET A 144 7.19 3.34 0.81
CA MET A 144 8.62 3.12 1.02
C MET A 144 9.42 4.41 0.92
N CYS A 145 9.08 5.28 -0.04
CA CYS A 145 9.68 6.61 -0.18
C CYS A 145 9.41 7.46 1.08
N SER A 146 8.18 7.47 1.60
CA SER A 146 7.84 8.17 2.85
C SER A 146 8.68 7.68 4.03
N VAL A 147 8.81 6.35 4.18
CA VAL A 147 9.62 5.72 5.24
C VAL A 147 11.10 6.08 5.11
N GLN A 148 11.68 6.00 3.91
CA GLN A 148 13.07 6.38 3.65
C GLN A 148 13.34 7.86 3.92
N LEU A 149 12.41 8.74 3.54
CA LEU A 149 12.52 10.17 3.81
C LEU A 149 12.44 10.45 5.32
N ALA A 150 11.53 9.79 6.04
CA ALA A 150 11.41 9.96 7.48
C ALA A 150 12.59 9.39 8.26
N SER A 151 13.14 8.24 7.85
CA SER A 151 14.37 7.70 8.44
C SER A 151 15.56 8.65 8.20
N GLY A 152 15.58 9.30 7.03
CA GLY A 152 16.49 10.40 6.70
C GLY A 152 16.17 11.76 7.34
N LEU A 153 15.23 11.85 8.29
CA LEU A 153 14.82 13.08 9.01
C LEU A 153 14.11 14.14 8.14
N TYR A 154 13.71 13.80 6.91
CA TYR A 154 12.97 14.65 5.99
C TYR A 154 11.45 14.56 6.23
N TYR A 155 10.98 14.83 7.45
CA TYR A 155 9.58 14.62 7.86
C TYR A 155 8.57 15.38 7.01
N ARG A 156 8.89 16.59 6.54
CA ARG A 156 8.00 17.32 5.63
C ARG A 156 7.79 16.55 4.32
N GLN A 157 8.86 16.16 3.65
CA GLN A 157 8.79 15.44 2.38
C GLN A 157 8.13 14.07 2.57
N ALA A 158 8.44 13.39 3.68
CA ALA A 158 7.78 12.13 4.03
C ALA A 158 6.25 12.30 4.09
N MET A 159 5.75 13.38 4.70
CA MET A 159 4.32 13.71 4.69
C MET A 159 3.81 14.07 3.30
N GLN A 160 4.57 14.80 2.49
CA GLN A 160 4.15 15.18 1.13
C GLN A 160 3.91 13.96 0.24
N VAL A 161 4.75 12.93 0.36
CA VAL A 161 4.63 11.68 -0.41
C VAL A 161 3.39 10.88 0.00
N LEU A 162 2.99 10.90 1.27
CA LEU A 162 1.76 10.22 1.72
C LEU A 162 0.49 10.75 1.05
N ARG A 163 0.52 11.96 0.46
CA ARG A 163 -0.58 12.45 -0.37
C ARG A 163 -0.70 11.66 -1.67
N GLY A 164 0.42 11.36 -2.33
CA GLY A 164 0.46 10.51 -3.52
C GLY A 164 -0.09 9.13 -3.22
N PHE A 165 0.31 8.55 -2.08
CA PHE A 165 -0.18 7.25 -1.62
C PHE A 165 -1.71 7.18 -1.60
N ILE A 166 -2.39 8.11 -0.90
CA ILE A 166 -3.85 8.05 -0.78
C ILE A 166 -4.56 8.37 -2.09
N GLU A 167 -3.99 9.22 -2.95
CA GLU A 167 -4.51 9.47 -4.30
C GLU A 167 -4.42 8.20 -5.16
N SER A 168 -3.32 7.45 -5.05
CA SER A 168 -3.10 6.17 -5.72
C SER A 168 -4.02 5.06 -5.20
N VAL A 169 -4.40 5.06 -3.92
CA VAL A 169 -5.39 4.11 -3.37
C VAL A 169 -6.80 4.39 -3.91
N ILE A 170 -7.20 5.65 -3.99
CA ILE A 170 -8.57 6.04 -4.38
C ILE A 170 -8.79 5.98 -5.89
N SER A 171 -7.78 6.30 -6.69
CA SER A 171 -7.92 6.41 -8.15
C SER A 171 -8.48 5.14 -8.81
N PRO A 172 -8.03 3.91 -8.47
CA PRO A 172 -8.60 2.67 -9.02
C PRO A 172 -10.09 2.49 -8.72
N ILE A 173 -10.55 2.89 -7.54
CA ILE A 173 -11.97 2.82 -7.13
C ILE A 173 -12.82 3.78 -7.98
N TYR A 174 -12.29 4.98 -8.22
CA TYR A 174 -12.91 5.97 -9.09
C TYR A 174 -12.98 5.48 -10.55
N PHE A 175 -11.85 5.05 -11.09
CA PHE A 175 -11.74 4.61 -12.48
C PHE A 175 -12.52 3.34 -12.80
N CYS A 176 -12.73 2.45 -11.81
CA CYS A 176 -13.58 1.28 -12.01
C CYS A 176 -15.02 1.64 -12.39
N LYS A 177 -15.50 2.85 -12.03
CA LYS A 177 -16.80 3.38 -12.46
C LYS A 177 -16.74 4.33 -13.64
N GLN A 178 -15.54 4.67 -14.11
CA GLN A 178 -15.29 5.57 -15.23
C GLN A 178 -14.23 4.96 -16.16
N PRO A 179 -14.50 3.80 -16.80
CA PRO A 179 -13.51 3.09 -17.60
C PRO A 179 -13.03 3.90 -18.83
N ASP A 180 -13.84 4.82 -19.34
CA ASP A 180 -13.42 5.69 -20.44
C ASP A 180 -12.44 6.77 -19.97
N GLU A 181 -12.68 7.40 -18.81
CA GLU A 181 -11.71 8.30 -18.19
C GLU A 181 -10.39 7.58 -17.87
N TYR A 182 -10.44 6.30 -17.51
CA TYR A 182 -9.23 5.49 -17.30
C TYR A 182 -8.45 5.28 -18.59
N LYS A 183 -9.12 5.05 -19.73
CA LYS A 183 -8.46 4.92 -21.03
C LYS A 183 -7.76 6.21 -21.43
N GLU A 184 -8.42 7.35 -21.25
CA GLU A 184 -7.83 8.68 -21.49
C GLU A 184 -6.67 8.97 -20.53
N TRP A 185 -6.79 8.57 -19.26
CA TRP A 185 -5.70 8.70 -18.28
C TRP A 185 -4.47 7.92 -18.73
N LYS A 186 -4.67 6.67 -19.17
CA LYS A 186 -3.61 5.78 -19.65
C LYS A 186 -2.93 6.29 -20.93
N SER A 187 -3.65 7.02 -21.79
CA SER A 187 -3.08 7.66 -22.98
C SER A 187 -2.40 9.00 -22.70
N ASN A 188 -2.38 9.45 -21.44
CA ASN A 188 -1.94 10.79 -21.00
C ASN A 188 -2.79 11.95 -21.55
N ASP A 189 -4.03 11.66 -21.97
CA ASP A 189 -4.99 12.67 -22.45
C ASP A 189 -5.92 13.17 -21.34
N TYR A 190 -5.83 12.60 -20.14
CA TYR A 190 -6.62 12.99 -18.97
C TYR A 190 -5.78 13.08 -17.71
N ARG A 191 -6.19 13.96 -16.79
CA ARG A 191 -5.64 14.07 -15.44
C ARG A 191 -6.74 13.72 -14.44
N SER A 192 -6.43 12.82 -13.52
CA SER A 192 -7.36 12.42 -12.45
C SER A 192 -7.95 13.66 -11.77
N PRO A 193 -9.25 13.65 -11.41
CA PRO A 193 -9.84 14.74 -10.66
C PRO A 193 -9.11 14.94 -9.33
N THR A 194 -9.23 16.13 -8.76
CA THR A 194 -8.80 16.36 -7.38
C THR A 194 -9.51 15.40 -6.43
N LEU A 195 -8.85 15.01 -5.33
CA LEU A 195 -9.48 14.10 -4.36
C LEU A 195 -10.75 14.72 -3.73
N ARG A 196 -10.70 16.03 -3.45
CA ARG A 196 -11.76 16.83 -2.83
C ARG A 196 -12.43 17.81 -3.81
N GLY A 197 -13.41 18.56 -3.30
CA GLY A 197 -14.20 19.55 -4.02
C GLY A 197 -15.46 18.95 -4.65
N ASP A 198 -16.45 19.76 -5.00
CA ASP A 198 -17.78 19.28 -5.46
C ASP A 198 -17.74 18.29 -6.63
N LYS A 199 -16.69 18.40 -7.44
CA LYS A 199 -16.40 17.55 -8.61
C LYS A 199 -15.23 16.58 -8.40
N GLY A 200 -14.68 16.48 -7.19
CA GLY A 200 -13.57 15.60 -6.86
C GLY A 200 -13.98 14.13 -6.71
N MET A 201 -12.99 13.25 -6.54
CA MET A 201 -13.21 11.81 -6.47
C MET A 201 -14.06 11.39 -5.24
N LEU A 202 -13.74 11.86 -4.03
CA LEU A 202 -14.44 11.42 -2.81
C LEU A 202 -15.94 11.75 -2.80
N PRO A 203 -16.37 13.00 -3.11
CA PRO A 203 -17.80 13.30 -3.12
C PRO A 203 -18.57 12.54 -4.21
N ARG A 204 -17.91 12.23 -5.34
CA ARG A 204 -18.51 11.39 -6.40
C ARG A 204 -18.68 9.94 -5.91
N LEU A 205 -17.65 9.37 -5.29
CA LEU A 205 -17.70 8.02 -4.73
C LEU A 205 -18.77 7.89 -3.64
N ARG A 206 -18.90 8.88 -2.75
CA ARG A 206 -19.97 8.89 -1.74
C ARG A 206 -21.35 9.02 -2.40
N LYS A 207 -21.53 9.97 -3.34
CA LYS A 207 -22.83 10.14 -4.05
C LYS A 207 -23.26 8.86 -4.77
N ALA A 208 -22.32 8.06 -5.24
CA ALA A 208 -22.56 6.76 -5.86
C ALA A 208 -22.79 5.62 -4.85
N GLY A 209 -22.72 5.88 -3.54
CA GLY A 209 -22.90 4.88 -2.49
C GLY A 209 -21.74 3.88 -2.35
N ILE A 210 -20.56 4.21 -2.89
CA ILE A 210 -19.39 3.31 -2.90
C ILE A 210 -18.63 3.40 -1.57
N ILE A 211 -18.51 4.61 -1.02
CA ILE A 211 -17.90 4.87 0.28
C ILE A 211 -18.93 5.49 1.22
N SER A 212 -18.76 5.26 2.52
CA SER A 212 -19.60 5.89 3.55
C SER A 212 -19.24 7.36 3.75
N VAL A 213 -20.15 8.11 4.39
CA VAL A 213 -19.88 9.50 4.81
C VAL A 213 -18.69 9.56 5.77
N GLU A 214 -18.61 8.60 6.70
CA GLU A 214 -17.52 8.50 7.66
C GLU A 214 -16.17 8.29 6.96
N MET A 215 -16.12 7.41 5.97
CA MET A 215 -14.91 7.17 5.18
C MET A 215 -14.51 8.41 4.36
N GLU A 216 -15.48 9.10 3.72
CA GLU A 216 -15.20 10.38 3.04
C GLU A 216 -14.58 11.41 3.99
N ASN A 217 -15.13 11.54 5.21
CA ASN A 217 -14.64 12.49 6.20
C ASN A 217 -13.23 12.12 6.66
N THR A 218 -12.99 10.87 7.05
CA THR A 218 -11.68 10.38 7.50
C THR A 218 -10.59 10.64 6.46
N ILE A 219 -10.84 10.30 5.19
CA ILE A 219 -9.87 10.53 4.11
C ILE A 219 -9.72 12.02 3.80
N SER A 220 -10.81 12.79 3.84
CA SER A 220 -10.75 14.25 3.61
C SER A 220 -9.93 14.98 4.67
N GLU A 221 -10.09 14.61 5.94
CA GLU A 221 -9.34 15.17 7.06
C GLU A 221 -7.85 14.83 6.98
N ALA A 222 -7.53 13.56 6.68
CA ALA A 222 -6.15 13.15 6.46
C ALA A 222 -5.52 13.91 5.28
N TYR A 223 -6.25 14.04 4.16
CA TYR A 223 -5.79 14.78 3.00
C TYR A 223 -5.55 16.26 3.29
N ASP A 224 -6.40 16.89 4.10
CA ASP A 224 -6.24 18.29 4.52
C ASP A 224 -5.00 18.50 5.39
N LEU A 225 -4.76 17.56 6.32
CA LEU A 225 -3.56 17.56 7.13
C LEU A 225 -2.30 17.50 6.25
N LEU A 226 -2.27 16.57 5.28
CA LEU A 226 -1.16 16.38 4.34
C LEU A 226 -0.96 17.59 3.42
N ASN A 227 -2.05 18.21 2.93
CA ASN A 227 -1.99 19.44 2.16
C ASN A 227 -1.33 20.58 2.94
N GLY A 228 -1.51 20.60 4.26
CA GLY A 228 -0.79 21.50 5.14
C GLY A 228 0.73 21.33 5.12
N TYR A 229 1.29 20.14 4.81
CA TYR A 229 2.74 19.96 4.67
C TYR A 229 3.27 20.37 3.28
N ILE A 230 2.37 20.53 2.31
CA ILE A 230 2.69 21.04 0.96
C ILE A 230 2.64 22.57 0.95
N HIS A 231 1.51 23.13 1.38
CA HIS A 231 1.17 24.55 1.25
C HIS A 231 1.17 25.32 2.57
N GLY A 232 1.49 24.67 3.69
CA GLY A 232 1.27 25.25 5.00
C GLY A 232 2.37 26.15 5.53
N ASN A 233 2.25 26.41 6.82
CA ASN A 233 3.02 27.38 7.58
C ASN A 233 4.48 26.96 7.78
N GLU A 234 5.30 27.97 8.09
CA GLU A 234 6.75 27.85 8.30
C GLU A 234 7.13 26.77 9.32
N GLU A 235 6.30 26.55 10.35
CA GLU A 235 6.46 25.50 11.38
C GLU A 235 6.57 24.06 10.83
N LYS A 236 6.02 23.81 9.63
CA LYS A 236 6.06 22.50 8.97
C LYS A 236 7.28 22.31 8.06
N LEU A 237 8.12 23.33 7.90
CA LEU A 237 9.37 23.23 7.15
C LEU A 237 10.43 22.48 7.96
N ASN A 238 11.20 21.60 7.32
CA ASN A 238 12.34 20.95 8.00
C ASN A 238 13.29 22.01 8.60
N ASN A 239 13.50 23.10 7.86
CA ASN A 239 14.41 24.20 8.23
C ASN A 239 13.68 25.36 8.93
N THR A 240 12.63 25.07 9.70
CA THR A 240 11.89 26.09 10.44
C THR A 240 12.79 26.81 11.46
N GLY A 241 12.51 28.08 11.73
CA GLY A 241 13.15 28.88 12.76
C GLY A 241 14.53 29.43 12.37
N LEU A 242 14.92 29.32 11.10
CA LEU A 242 16.25 29.75 10.63
C LEU A 242 16.50 31.25 10.88
N ASP A 243 15.50 32.08 10.61
CA ASP A 243 15.52 33.53 10.81
C ASP A 243 15.52 33.93 12.30
N ARG A 244 15.03 33.05 13.17
CA ARG A 244 14.93 33.25 14.63
C ARG A 244 16.04 32.57 15.44
N GLY A 245 16.97 31.87 14.77
CA GLY A 245 18.00 31.06 15.42
C GLY A 245 17.41 29.88 16.21
N GLU A 246 16.21 29.43 15.84
CA GLU A 246 15.48 28.30 16.44
C GLU A 246 15.66 27.02 15.64
N TRP A 247 16.33 27.08 14.49
CA TRP A 247 16.65 25.91 13.69
C TRP A 247 17.61 24.98 14.45
N GLU A 248 17.14 23.76 14.69
CA GLU A 248 17.88 22.75 15.47
C GLU A 248 18.92 22.00 14.65
N GLY A 249 18.95 22.18 13.32
CA GLY A 249 19.75 21.37 12.41
C GLY A 249 18.96 20.23 11.80
N HIS A 250 19.66 19.38 11.04
CA HIS A 250 19.08 18.17 10.45
C HIS A 250 19.19 17.02 11.47
N VAL A 251 18.45 17.17 12.57
CA VAL A 251 18.47 16.25 13.72
C VAL A 251 17.16 15.53 13.94
N PHE A 252 17.22 14.43 14.71
CA PHE A 252 16.02 13.74 15.14
C PHE A 252 15.09 14.64 15.97
N GLN A 253 13.81 14.67 15.59
CA GLN A 253 12.79 15.50 16.22
C GLN A 253 11.63 14.61 16.67
N PRO A 254 11.55 14.22 17.95
CA PRO A 254 10.57 13.25 18.45
C PRO A 254 9.13 13.61 18.10
N VAL A 255 8.76 14.89 18.22
CA VAL A 255 7.40 15.38 17.91
C VAL A 255 7.07 15.21 16.43
N ARG A 256 8.03 15.48 15.53
CA ARG A 256 7.82 15.34 14.07
C ARG A 256 7.80 13.88 13.64
N PHE A 257 8.66 13.06 14.22
CA PHE A 257 8.63 11.62 14.06
C PHE A 257 7.27 11.05 14.48
N GLN A 258 6.79 11.35 15.69
CA GLN A 258 5.50 10.87 16.18
C GLN A 258 4.34 11.35 15.30
N ALA A 259 4.36 12.59 14.83
CA ALA A 259 3.35 13.10 13.91
C ALA A 259 3.33 12.30 12.60
N TRP A 260 4.50 12.11 11.98
CA TRP A 260 4.61 11.32 10.74
C TRP A 260 4.19 9.86 10.94
N ALA A 261 4.70 9.20 11.98
CA ALA A 261 4.41 7.79 12.24
C ALA A 261 2.91 7.55 12.47
N ASN A 262 2.25 8.42 13.25
CA ASN A 262 0.81 8.33 13.48
C ASN A 262 -0.01 8.59 12.22
N VAL A 263 0.36 9.59 11.41
CA VAL A 263 -0.33 9.89 10.15
C VAL A 263 -0.16 8.75 9.15
N CYS A 264 1.06 8.24 8.97
CA CYS A 264 1.36 7.13 8.08
C CYS A 264 0.57 5.87 8.47
N ALA A 265 0.63 5.47 9.75
CA ALA A 265 -0.11 4.30 10.25
C ALA A 265 -1.62 4.45 10.04
N SER A 266 -2.18 5.60 10.43
CA SER A 266 -3.64 5.84 10.33
C SER A 266 -4.10 5.90 8.87
N LEU A 267 -3.27 6.43 7.97
CA LEU A 267 -3.60 6.50 6.55
C LEU A 267 -3.60 5.11 5.90
N ILE A 268 -2.65 4.24 6.28
CA ILE A 268 -2.60 2.84 5.85
C ILE A 268 -3.83 2.09 6.36
N GLU A 269 -4.13 2.19 7.65
CA GLU A 269 -5.29 1.53 8.29
C GLU A 269 -6.61 1.98 7.62
N ALA A 270 -6.76 3.27 7.31
CA ALA A 270 -7.92 3.78 6.58
C ALA A 270 -7.96 3.36 5.10
N SER A 271 -6.82 2.98 4.52
CA SER A 271 -6.69 2.56 3.12
C SER A 271 -7.00 1.09 2.89
N LEU A 272 -6.80 0.22 3.88
CA LEU A 272 -7.08 -1.22 3.75
C LEU A 272 -8.56 -1.51 3.40
N PRO A 273 -9.57 -0.87 4.03
CA PRO A 273 -10.96 -0.98 3.59
C PRO A 273 -11.22 -0.47 2.17
N LEU A 274 -10.46 0.53 1.70
CA LEU A 274 -10.58 1.04 0.32
C LEU A 274 -10.06 0.01 -0.69
N VAL A 275 -8.98 -0.71 -0.37
CA VAL A 275 -8.50 -1.85 -1.17
C VAL A 275 -9.58 -2.92 -1.31
N LYS A 276 -10.29 -3.24 -0.23
CA LYS A 276 -11.44 -4.17 -0.27
C LYS A 276 -12.56 -3.69 -1.20
N ILE A 277 -12.87 -2.39 -1.18
CA ILE A 277 -13.84 -1.80 -2.10
C ILE A 277 -13.36 -1.94 -3.55
N ASN A 278 -12.07 -1.69 -3.82
CA ASN A 278 -11.50 -1.90 -5.16
C ASN A 278 -11.64 -3.36 -5.61
N LEU A 279 -11.27 -4.32 -4.76
CA LEU A 279 -11.41 -5.75 -5.03
C LEU A 279 -12.86 -6.12 -5.41
N SER A 280 -13.83 -5.67 -4.61
CA SER A 280 -15.24 -5.97 -4.87
C SER A 280 -15.76 -5.34 -6.16
N GLN A 281 -15.38 -4.10 -6.45
CA GLN A 281 -15.74 -3.46 -7.72
C GLN A 281 -15.06 -4.13 -8.91
N TRP A 282 -13.80 -4.52 -8.75
CA TRP A 282 -13.04 -5.18 -9.79
C TRP A 282 -13.59 -6.54 -10.13
N ALA A 283 -13.90 -7.37 -9.12
CA ALA A 283 -14.52 -8.67 -9.32
C ALA A 283 -15.85 -8.56 -10.09
N ALA A 284 -16.68 -7.56 -9.74
CA ALA A 284 -17.94 -7.30 -10.45
C ALA A 284 -17.73 -6.76 -11.87
N ALA A 285 -16.70 -5.95 -12.12
CA ALA A 285 -16.40 -5.48 -13.47
C ALA A 285 -15.88 -6.62 -14.35
N LYS A 286 -14.98 -7.46 -13.82
CA LYS A 286 -14.37 -8.59 -14.53
C LYS A 286 -15.41 -9.61 -14.99
N SER A 287 -16.46 -9.87 -14.20
CA SER A 287 -17.52 -10.81 -14.60
C SER A 287 -18.34 -10.36 -15.81
N ASP A 288 -18.39 -9.06 -16.07
CA ASP A 288 -19.20 -8.47 -17.14
C ASP A 288 -18.38 -8.22 -18.43
N TRP A 289 -17.06 -8.38 -18.38
CA TRP A 289 -16.16 -8.05 -19.49
C TRP A 289 -15.79 -9.28 -20.31
N ASP A 290 -15.89 -9.17 -21.63
CA ASP A 290 -15.30 -10.14 -22.55
C ASP A 290 -13.79 -10.28 -22.30
N LEU A 291 -13.21 -11.43 -22.65
CA LEU A 291 -11.79 -11.74 -22.48
C LEU A 291 -10.88 -10.53 -22.72
N PHE A 292 -10.10 -10.18 -21.70
CA PHE A 292 -9.25 -9.00 -21.70
C PHE A 292 -7.95 -9.23 -20.92
N CYS A 293 -6.98 -8.37 -21.15
CA CYS A 293 -5.72 -8.36 -20.41
C CYS A 293 -5.86 -7.63 -19.06
N HIS A 294 -5.72 -8.32 -17.93
CA HIS A 294 -5.84 -7.72 -16.59
C HIS A 294 -4.79 -6.65 -16.27
N VAL A 295 -3.64 -6.66 -16.97
CA VAL A 295 -2.60 -5.63 -16.80
C VAL A 295 -3.04 -4.28 -17.38
N CYS A 296 -3.67 -4.30 -18.56
CA CYS A 296 -3.83 -3.08 -19.36
C CYS A 296 -5.27 -2.82 -19.85
N HIS A 297 -6.19 -3.75 -19.59
CA HIS A 297 -7.60 -3.76 -20.00
C HIS A 297 -7.80 -3.75 -21.52
N GLY A 298 -6.80 -4.21 -22.27
CA GLY A 298 -6.88 -4.37 -23.72
C GLY A 298 -7.63 -5.64 -24.10
N HIS A 299 -8.53 -5.52 -25.08
CA HIS A 299 -9.27 -6.64 -25.67
C HIS A 299 -8.67 -7.14 -26.99
N ASP A 300 -7.66 -6.44 -27.55
CA ASP A 300 -6.94 -6.92 -28.72
C ASP A 300 -5.90 -7.98 -28.30
N LEU A 301 -6.34 -9.23 -28.34
CA LEU A 301 -5.59 -10.40 -27.91
C LEU A 301 -5.26 -11.30 -29.12
N GLU A 302 -4.05 -11.83 -29.14
CA GLU A 302 -3.61 -12.87 -30.09
C GLU A 302 -3.44 -14.21 -29.39
N THR A 303 -3.98 -15.28 -29.95
CA THR A 303 -3.72 -16.65 -29.50
C THR A 303 -2.30 -17.04 -29.90
N GLN A 304 -1.48 -17.45 -28.93
CA GLN A 304 -0.10 -17.89 -29.15
C GLN A 304 0.01 -19.40 -29.31
N GLN A 305 -0.60 -20.13 -28.38
CA GLN A 305 -0.51 -21.58 -28.31
C GLN A 305 -1.72 -22.18 -27.57
N GLN A 306 -1.93 -23.48 -27.79
CA GLN A 306 -2.92 -24.28 -27.09
C GLN A 306 -2.21 -25.47 -26.43
N ARG A 307 -2.66 -25.82 -25.24
CA ARG A 307 -2.25 -27.00 -24.49
C ARG A 307 -3.46 -27.91 -24.39
N ASP A 308 -3.28 -29.21 -24.60
CA ASP A 308 -4.38 -30.17 -24.60
C ASP A 308 -4.64 -30.81 -23.23
N ASP A 309 -3.64 -30.81 -22.33
CA ASP A 309 -3.74 -31.43 -21.00
C ASP A 309 -2.96 -30.64 -19.91
N PRO A 310 -3.66 -29.85 -19.05
CA PRO A 310 -5.08 -29.53 -19.17
C PRO A 310 -5.36 -28.64 -20.41
N PRO A 311 -6.59 -28.67 -20.96
CA PRO A 311 -7.01 -27.82 -22.07
C PRO A 311 -6.88 -26.34 -21.70
N MET A 312 -5.94 -25.63 -22.33
CA MET A 312 -5.70 -24.21 -22.07
C MET A 312 -5.26 -23.47 -23.32
N THR A 313 -5.68 -22.22 -23.46
CA THR A 313 -5.25 -21.32 -24.53
C THR A 313 -4.40 -20.20 -23.94
N GLN A 314 -3.21 -19.99 -24.52
CA GLN A 314 -2.37 -18.84 -24.17
C GLN A 314 -2.72 -17.66 -25.06
N PHE A 315 -2.98 -16.52 -24.43
CA PHE A 315 -3.22 -15.24 -25.08
C PHE A 315 -2.05 -14.29 -24.85
N ARG A 316 -1.79 -13.42 -25.84
CA ARG A 316 -0.90 -12.28 -25.72
C ARG A 316 -1.65 -11.00 -26.03
N CYS A 317 -1.53 -10.00 -25.17
CA CYS A 317 -2.12 -8.70 -25.40
C CYS A 317 -1.29 -7.89 -26.40
N LYS A 318 -1.88 -7.45 -27.53
CA LYS A 318 -1.13 -6.65 -28.52
C LYS A 318 -0.76 -5.25 -28.04
N GLN A 319 -1.45 -4.74 -27.02
CA GLN A 319 -1.18 -3.39 -26.49
C GLN A 319 0.00 -3.35 -25.52
N CYS A 320 0.14 -4.36 -24.65
CA CYS A 320 1.16 -4.37 -23.59
C CYS A 320 2.09 -5.58 -23.63
N THR A 321 1.91 -6.48 -24.59
CA THR A 321 2.67 -7.73 -24.79
C THR A 321 2.58 -8.77 -23.67
N HIS A 322 1.83 -8.51 -22.61
CA HIS A 322 1.59 -9.46 -21.52
C HIS A 322 0.91 -10.75 -22.03
N THR A 323 1.37 -11.88 -21.51
CA THR A 323 0.86 -13.21 -21.82
C THR A 323 0.18 -13.85 -20.60
N PHE A 324 -0.93 -14.53 -20.83
CA PHE A 324 -1.66 -15.27 -19.79
C PHE A 324 -2.35 -16.49 -20.40
N TRP A 325 -2.68 -17.47 -19.57
CA TRP A 325 -3.43 -18.66 -19.99
C TRP A 325 -4.89 -18.55 -19.56
N GLN A 326 -5.77 -19.22 -20.29
CA GLN A 326 -7.16 -19.39 -19.93
C GLN A 326 -7.56 -20.85 -20.18
N ASP A 327 -8.32 -21.45 -19.27
CA ASP A 327 -8.90 -22.77 -19.48
C ASP A 327 -10.26 -22.70 -20.21
N GLU A 328 -10.89 -23.87 -20.41
CA GLU A 328 -12.24 -23.98 -21.00
C GLU A 328 -13.37 -23.44 -20.09
N GLY A 329 -13.10 -23.25 -18.79
CA GLY A 329 -14.03 -22.69 -17.81
C GLY A 329 -13.95 -21.17 -17.69
N ASP A 330 -13.28 -20.51 -18.65
CA ASP A 330 -12.95 -19.08 -18.68
C ASP A 330 -12.06 -18.59 -17.53
N GLN A 331 -11.48 -19.50 -16.73
CA GLN A 331 -10.61 -19.15 -15.62
C GLN A 331 -9.24 -18.74 -16.16
N GLN A 332 -8.77 -17.56 -15.73
CA GLN A 332 -7.45 -17.05 -16.11
C GLN A 332 -6.37 -17.57 -15.17
N PHE A 333 -5.25 -17.96 -15.77
CA PHE A 333 -4.07 -18.43 -15.08
C PHE A 333 -2.85 -17.60 -15.44
N VAL A 334 -2.04 -17.32 -14.44
CA VAL A 334 -0.72 -16.72 -14.63
C VAL A 334 0.30 -17.85 -14.67
N HIS A 335 1.17 -17.82 -15.68
CA HIS A 335 2.32 -18.71 -15.75
C HIS A 335 3.48 -18.05 -15.03
N ALA A 336 4.01 -18.73 -14.01
CA ALA A 336 5.16 -18.26 -13.26
C ALA A 336 6.30 -19.26 -13.42
N THR A 337 7.47 -18.74 -13.79
CA THR A 337 8.74 -19.46 -13.76
C THR A 337 9.46 -19.04 -12.48
N VAL A 338 9.54 -19.94 -11.51
CA VAL A 338 10.25 -19.69 -10.25
C VAL A 338 11.62 -20.35 -10.34
N GLU A 339 12.66 -19.51 -10.38
CA GLU A 339 14.05 -19.95 -10.23
C GLU A 339 14.38 -19.97 -8.74
N PHE A 340 14.56 -21.16 -8.17
CA PHE A 340 15.08 -21.27 -6.81
C PHE A 340 16.57 -20.96 -6.84
N SER A 341 16.95 -19.87 -6.17
CA SER A 341 18.36 -19.57 -5.88
C SER A 341 18.75 -20.38 -4.64
N ASP A 342 19.73 -21.28 -4.76
CA ASP A 342 20.32 -22.02 -3.64
C ASP A 342 20.95 -21.10 -2.58
#